data_AF-A0A5C6Y3I1-F1
#
_entry.id   AF-A0A5C6Y3I1-F1
#
_cell.length_a   1.000
_cell.length_b   1.000
_cell.length_c   1.000
_cell.angle_alpha   90.00
_cell.angle_beta   90.00
_cell.angle_gamma   90.00
#
_symmetry.space_group_name_H-M   'P 1'
#
loop_
_entity.id
_entity.type
_entity.pdbx_description
1 polymer ?
#
loop_
_entity_poly.entity_id
_entity_poly.type
_entity_poly.pdbx_seq_one_letter_code
_entity_poly.pdbx_strand_id
1 'polypeptide(L)'
;MKKTFLELLKYLKNPVLEEDTNTDFTYRSKKFGALLIICLLTGVVISPLFSIIEALGLVNMEDHAIEDMMKRFSTTEIFLFAVVLAPLLEELFFRAPLTLFKDPKIFKWAFYTFAIIFGMIHISNFGITLNVILLAPILVAPQIILGGYLGFIRVRFGLLWSIALHAFYNGVLMALTLAPELF
;
A
#
# COMPACT_ATOMS: atom_id res chain seq x y z
N MET A 1 7.93 17.20 -5.12
CA MET A 1 7.20 16.69 -3.94
C MET A 1 5.92 17.47 -3.64
N LYS A 2 5.95 18.75 -3.23
CA LYS A 2 4.73 19.52 -2.84
C LYS A 2 3.60 19.50 -3.89
N LYS A 3 3.91 19.73 -5.18
CA LYS A 3 2.92 19.68 -6.27
C LYS A 3 2.24 18.30 -6.36
N THR A 4 3.03 17.23 -6.37
CA THR A 4 2.53 15.84 -6.40
C THR A 4 1.64 15.53 -5.20
N PHE A 5 2.04 15.98 -4.00
CA PHE A 5 1.25 15.77 -2.79
C PHE A 5 -0.12 16.48 -2.86
N LEU A 6 -0.15 17.75 -3.27
CA LEU A 6 -1.41 18.49 -3.41
C LEU A 6 -2.32 17.89 -4.48
N GLU A 7 -1.74 17.43 -5.59
CA GLU A 7 -2.46 16.73 -6.65
C GLU A 7 -3.06 15.41 -6.14
N LEU A 8 -2.27 14.63 -5.39
CA LEU A 8 -2.71 13.39 -4.76
C LEU A 8 -3.88 13.65 -3.80
N LEU A 9 -3.76 14.64 -2.90
CA LEU A 9 -4.84 14.99 -1.97
C LEU A 9 -6.12 15.42 -2.70
N LYS A 10 -5.99 16.26 -3.73
CA LYS A 10 -7.12 16.69 -4.55
C LYS A 10 -7.79 15.49 -5.22
N TYR A 11 -7.00 14.56 -5.74
CA TYR A 11 -7.50 13.36 -6.40
C TYR A 11 -8.20 12.42 -5.40
N LEU A 12 -7.59 12.13 -4.25
CA LEU A 12 -8.20 11.26 -3.23
C LEU A 12 -9.51 11.82 -2.67
N LYS A 13 -9.72 13.14 -2.70
CA LYS A 13 -11.00 13.77 -2.34
C LYS A 13 -12.10 13.52 -3.38
N ASN A 14 -11.73 13.42 -4.65
CA ASN A 14 -12.67 13.19 -5.75
C ASN A 14 -11.99 12.46 -6.92
N PRO A 15 -11.84 11.13 -6.85
CA PRO A 15 -11.13 10.36 -7.86
C PRO A 15 -11.94 10.36 -9.16
N VAL A 16 -11.23 10.53 -10.27
CA VAL A 16 -11.79 10.49 -11.63
C VAL A 16 -10.96 9.55 -12.50
N LEU A 17 -11.61 8.83 -13.42
CA LEU A 17 -10.96 7.95 -14.37
C LEU A 17 -10.34 8.77 -15.51
N GLU A 18 -9.24 9.45 -15.23
CA GLU A 18 -8.55 10.34 -16.16
C GLU A 18 -7.04 10.07 -16.11
N GLU A 19 -6.46 9.71 -17.24
CA GLU A 19 -5.02 9.52 -17.36
C GLU A 19 -4.28 10.86 -17.39
N ASP A 20 -3.03 10.90 -16.90
CA ASP A 20 -2.18 12.07 -17.10
C ASP A 20 -1.73 12.12 -18.57
N THR A 21 -2.09 13.19 -19.27
CA THR A 21 -1.77 13.41 -20.68
C THR A 21 -0.27 13.50 -20.94
N ASN A 22 0.54 13.78 -19.92
CA ASN A 22 1.99 13.79 -20.05
C ASN A 22 2.56 12.36 -19.96
N THR A 23 3.06 11.88 -21.10
CA THR A 23 3.68 10.56 -21.27
C THR A 23 5.20 10.56 -21.12
N ASP A 24 5.83 11.72 -20.88
CA ASP A 24 7.29 11.82 -20.71
C ASP A 24 7.75 10.97 -19.52
N PHE A 25 8.72 10.10 -19.80
CA PHE A 25 9.23 9.15 -18.81
C PHE A 25 9.91 9.85 -17.64
N THR A 26 10.63 10.96 -17.89
CA THR A 26 11.33 11.71 -16.84
C THR A 26 10.34 12.37 -15.89
N TYR A 27 9.28 12.98 -16.43
CA TYR A 27 8.18 13.55 -15.66
C TYR A 27 7.48 12.49 -14.79
N ARG A 28 7.12 11.34 -15.38
CA ARG A 28 6.46 10.24 -14.66
C ARG A 28 7.37 9.67 -13.57
N SER A 29 8.66 9.48 -13.85
CA SER A 29 9.65 9.01 -12.87
C SER A 29 9.83 9.99 -11.69
N LYS A 30 9.84 11.31 -11.95
CA LYS A 30 9.88 12.33 -10.88
C LYS A 30 8.63 12.28 -10.00
N LYS A 31 7.45 12.11 -10.59
CA LYS A 31 6.20 11.93 -9.84
C LYS A 31 6.17 10.62 -9.07
N PHE A 32 6.64 9.53 -9.66
CA PHE A 32 6.81 8.23 -9.02
C PHE A 32 7.70 8.32 -7.78
N GLY A 33 8.90 8.90 -7.90
CA GLY A 33 9.81 9.05 -6.76
C GLY A 33 9.21 9.91 -5.64
N ALA A 34 8.48 10.98 -5.99
CA ALA A 34 7.75 11.77 -5.01
C ALA A 34 6.62 10.97 -4.33
N LEU A 35 5.90 10.12 -5.06
CA LEU A 35 4.88 9.23 -4.49
C LEU A 35 5.48 8.18 -3.57
N LEU A 36 6.61 7.56 -3.95
CA LEU A 36 7.31 6.59 -3.10
C LEU A 36 7.70 7.21 -1.75
N ILE A 37 8.28 8.42 -1.78
CA ILE A 37 8.61 9.17 -0.56
C ILE A 37 7.36 9.44 0.28
N ILE A 38 6.25 9.86 -0.37
CA ILE A 38 4.98 10.07 0.33
C ILE A 38 4.48 8.77 0.98
N CYS A 39 4.54 7.62 0.29
CA CYS A 39 4.13 6.33 0.84
C CYS A 39 4.93 5.97 2.10
N LEU A 40 6.26 6.11 2.04
CA LEU A 40 7.15 5.84 3.17
C LEU A 40 6.90 6.80 4.34
N LEU A 41 6.77 8.10 4.07
CA LEU A 41 6.46 9.09 5.10
C LEU A 41 5.11 8.84 5.77
N THR A 42 4.09 8.43 5.00
CA THR A 42 2.79 8.05 5.57
C THR A 42 2.94 6.91 6.57
N GLY A 43 3.73 5.87 6.25
CA GLY A 43 4.01 4.77 7.19
C GLY A 43 4.69 5.27 8.47
N VAL A 44 5.73 6.09 8.34
CA VAL A 44 6.46 6.68 9.48
C VAL A 44 5.57 7.59 10.34
N VAL A 45 4.66 8.34 9.72
CA VAL A 45 3.74 9.23 10.46
C VAL A 45 2.70 8.44 11.24
N ILE A 46 2.27 7.28 10.72
CA ILE A 46 1.27 6.43 11.40
C ILE A 46 1.94 5.51 12.44
N SER A 47 3.21 5.13 12.29
CA SER A 47 3.88 4.17 13.18
C SER A 47 3.78 4.48 14.69
N PRO A 48 3.81 5.74 15.18
CA PRO A 48 3.65 6.02 16.60
C PRO A 48 2.29 5.59 17.16
N LEU A 49 1.24 5.56 16.33
CA LEU A 49 -0.08 5.07 16.73
C LEU A 49 -0.04 3.58 17.07
N PHE A 50 0.71 2.79 16.31
CA PHE A 50 0.88 1.37 16.58
C PHE A 50 1.63 1.14 17.90
N SER A 51 2.69 1.90 18.16
CA SER A 51 3.43 1.84 19.43
C SER A 51 2.55 2.19 20.64
N ILE A 52 1.61 3.13 20.50
CA ILE A 52 0.65 3.45 21.57
C ILE A 52 -0.33 2.30 21.80
N ILE A 53 -0.88 1.70 20.73
CA ILE A 53 -1.83 0.58 20.83
C ILE A 53 -1.17 -0.62 21.53
N GLU A 54 0.09 -0.91 21.18
CA GLU A 54 0.90 -1.95 21.81
C GLU A 54 1.21 -1.64 23.27
N ALA A 55 1.66 -0.42 23.59
CA ALA A 55 1.97 0.01 24.95
C ALA A 55 0.75 -0.04 25.90
N LEU A 56 -0.46 0.12 25.35
CA LEU A 56 -1.71 -0.05 26.08
C LEU A 56 -2.15 -1.52 26.23
N GLY A 57 -1.39 -2.46 25.66
CA GLY A 57 -1.71 -3.89 25.66
C GLY A 57 -2.96 -4.25 24.86
N LEU A 58 -3.39 -3.39 23.93
CA LEU A 58 -4.62 -3.59 23.17
C LEU A 58 -4.44 -4.64 22.07
N VAL A 59 -3.28 -4.63 21.40
CA VAL A 59 -2.94 -5.55 20.32
C VAL A 59 -1.47 -5.95 20.47
N ASN A 60 -1.18 -7.24 20.34
CA ASN A 60 0.21 -7.71 20.20
C ASN A 60 0.68 -7.41 18.78
N MET A 61 1.71 -6.58 18.66
CA MET A 61 2.30 -6.16 17.38
C MET A 61 3.56 -6.97 17.01
N GLU A 62 3.93 -7.98 17.81
CA GLU A 62 4.95 -8.95 17.39
C GLU A 62 4.56 -9.51 16.01
N ASP A 63 5.51 -9.47 15.08
CA ASP A 63 5.33 -9.83 13.67
C ASP A 63 5.13 -11.35 13.50
N HIS A 64 4.01 -11.89 14.01
CA HIS A 64 3.67 -13.30 13.92
C HIS A 64 3.70 -13.80 12.46
N ALA A 65 3.26 -12.96 11.51
CA ALA A 65 3.24 -13.32 10.10
C ALA A 65 4.66 -13.48 9.51
N ILE A 66 5.57 -12.55 9.78
CA ILE A 66 6.94 -12.62 9.24
C ILE A 66 7.72 -13.71 9.95
N GLU A 67 7.59 -13.84 11.28
CA GLU A 67 8.23 -14.90 12.04
C GLU A 67 7.79 -16.30 11.58
N ASP A 68 6.49 -16.50 11.35
CA ASP A 68 5.96 -17.75 10.82
C ASP A 68 6.44 -18.03 9.39
N MET A 69 6.61 -17.00 8.57
CA MET A 69 7.20 -17.13 7.23
C MET A 69 8.68 -17.50 7.31
N MET A 70 9.47 -16.87 8.19
CA MET A 70 10.89 -17.17 8.39
C MET A 70 11.13 -18.60 8.89
N LYS A 71 10.18 -19.18 9.63
CA LYS A 71 10.24 -20.60 10.03
C LYS A 71 10.01 -21.58 8.87
N ARG A 72 9.39 -21.14 7.77
CA ARG A 72 8.92 -22.01 6.68
C ARG A 72 9.64 -21.80 5.36
N PHE A 73 10.19 -20.61 5.14
CA PHE A 73 10.77 -20.18 3.87
C PHE A 73 12.11 -19.48 4.10
N SER A 74 12.98 -19.52 3.10
CA SER A 74 14.22 -18.74 3.10
C SER A 74 13.96 -17.24 2.95
N THR A 75 14.88 -16.42 3.43
CA THR A 75 14.89 -14.96 3.26
C THR A 75 14.68 -14.53 1.80
N THR A 76 15.30 -15.25 0.86
CA THR A 76 15.16 -14.98 -0.58
C THR A 76 13.75 -15.25 -1.08
N GLU A 77 13.13 -16.36 -0.67
CA GLU A 77 11.74 -16.68 -1.04
C GLU A 77 10.77 -15.64 -0.48
N ILE A 78 10.93 -15.26 0.79
CA ILE A 78 10.12 -14.22 1.44
C ILE A 78 10.26 -12.89 0.69
N PHE A 79 11.49 -12.50 0.36
CA PHE A 79 11.76 -11.27 -0.38
C PHE A 79 11.13 -11.29 -1.78
N LEU A 80 11.34 -12.36 -2.55
CA LEU A 80 10.75 -12.49 -3.90
C LEU A 80 9.22 -12.50 -3.85
N PHE A 81 8.63 -13.17 -2.85
CA PHE A 81 7.20 -13.16 -2.64
C PHE A 81 6.70 -11.73 -2.36
N ALA A 82 7.22 -11.07 -1.32
CA ALA A 82 6.73 -9.78 -0.85
C ALA A 82 7.01 -8.63 -1.84
N VAL A 83 8.09 -8.70 -2.61
CA VAL A 83 8.53 -7.61 -3.49
C VAL A 83 8.08 -7.81 -4.93
N VAL A 84 7.88 -9.06 -5.38
CA VAL A 84 7.54 -9.35 -6.78
C VAL A 84 6.16 -9.98 -6.89
N LEU A 85 5.95 -11.15 -6.28
CA LEU A 85 4.74 -11.93 -6.53
C LEU A 85 3.49 -11.29 -5.92
N ALA A 86 3.55 -10.86 -4.66
CA ALA A 86 2.43 -10.24 -3.97
C ALA A 86 2.01 -8.92 -4.65
N PRO A 87 2.90 -7.95 -4.92
CA PRO A 87 2.54 -6.74 -5.66
C PRO A 87 1.94 -7.03 -7.03
N LEU A 88 2.47 -8.00 -7.78
CA LEU A 88 1.92 -8.38 -9.08
C LEU A 88 0.45 -8.86 -8.95
N LEU A 89 0.19 -9.80 -8.04
CA LEU A 89 -1.14 -10.38 -7.86
C LEU A 89 -2.13 -9.35 -7.29
N GLU A 90 -1.71 -8.59 -6.29
CA GLU A 90 -2.54 -7.58 -5.64
C GLU A 90 -2.89 -6.45 -6.61
N GLU A 91 -1.94 -5.94 -7.39
CA GLU A 91 -2.26 -4.90 -8.37
C GLU A 91 -3.15 -5.42 -9.51
N LEU A 92 -2.97 -6.67 -9.94
CA LEU A 92 -3.87 -7.31 -10.90
C LEU A 92 -5.30 -7.43 -10.37
N PHE A 93 -5.46 -7.79 -9.09
CA PHE A 93 -6.78 -7.96 -8.49
C PHE A 93 -7.45 -6.62 -8.13
N PHE A 94 -6.71 -5.69 -7.52
CA PHE A 94 -7.28 -4.47 -6.95
C PHE A 94 -7.21 -3.27 -7.90
N ARG A 95 -6.23 -3.21 -8.82
CA ARG A 95 -5.96 -2.01 -9.65
C ARG A 95 -6.27 -2.22 -11.12
N ALA A 96 -6.12 -3.43 -11.66
CA ALA A 96 -6.52 -3.68 -13.05
C ALA A 96 -8.01 -3.41 -13.30
N PRO A 97 -8.96 -3.84 -12.43
CA PRO A 97 -10.39 -3.65 -12.67
C PRO A 97 -10.87 -2.19 -12.63
N LEU A 98 -10.12 -1.27 -12.00
CA LEU A 98 -10.53 0.13 -11.86
C LEU A 98 -10.87 0.78 -13.20
N THR A 99 -10.21 0.38 -14.29
CA THR A 99 -10.43 0.96 -15.62
C THR A 99 -11.71 0.46 -16.30
N LEU A 100 -12.39 -0.54 -15.74
CA LEU A 100 -13.65 -1.09 -16.24
C LEU A 100 -14.86 -0.21 -15.86
N PHE A 101 -14.76 0.54 -14.77
CA PHE A 101 -15.86 1.38 -14.27
C PHE A 101 -15.84 2.74 -14.99
N LYS A 102 -16.57 2.86 -16.11
CA LYS A 102 -16.57 4.07 -16.95
C LYS A 102 -17.48 5.18 -16.44
N ASP A 103 -18.58 4.84 -15.75
CA ASP A 103 -19.45 5.84 -15.14
C ASP A 103 -18.71 6.55 -13.99
N PRO A 104 -18.66 7.90 -13.95
CA PRO A 104 -17.90 8.62 -12.93
C PRO A 104 -18.33 8.35 -11.48
N LYS A 105 -19.62 8.11 -11.23
CA LYS A 105 -20.11 7.83 -9.87
C LYS A 105 -19.73 6.40 -9.47
N ILE A 106 -19.92 5.44 -10.37
CA ILE A 106 -19.53 4.04 -10.13
C ILE A 106 -18.02 3.93 -9.94
N PHE A 107 -17.22 4.60 -10.77
CA PHE A 107 -15.77 4.65 -10.65
C PHE A 107 -15.34 5.15 -9.27
N LYS A 108 -15.92 6.26 -8.80
CA LYS A 108 -15.60 6.82 -7.49
C LYS A 108 -15.85 5.83 -6.36
N TRP A 109 -16.99 5.14 -6.38
CA TRP A 109 -17.29 4.11 -5.39
C TRP A 109 -16.34 2.92 -5.51
N ALA A 110 -16.12 2.41 -6.72
CA ALA A 110 -15.18 1.32 -6.96
C ALA A 110 -13.77 1.65 -6.45
N PHE A 111 -13.26 2.85 -6.74
CA PHE A 111 -11.95 3.31 -6.28
C PHE A 111 -11.77 3.18 -4.76
N TYR A 112 -12.73 3.70 -3.98
CA TYR A 112 -12.67 3.61 -2.52
C TYR A 112 -12.90 2.18 -2.03
N THR A 113 -13.83 1.44 -2.64
CA THR A 113 -14.10 0.04 -2.27
C THR A 113 -12.86 -0.83 -2.46
N PHE A 114 -12.16 -0.73 -3.60
CA PHE A 114 -10.92 -1.47 -3.83
C PHE A 114 -9.82 -1.07 -2.83
N ALA A 115 -9.68 0.22 -2.51
CA ALA A 115 -8.71 0.66 -1.49
C ALA A 115 -9.05 0.12 -0.09
N ILE A 116 -10.33 0.11 0.29
CA ILE A 116 -10.79 -0.42 1.57
C ILE A 116 -10.57 -1.94 1.64
N ILE A 117 -11.00 -2.70 0.62
CA ILE A 117 -10.80 -4.16 0.61
C ILE A 117 -9.32 -4.50 0.62
N PHE A 118 -8.51 -3.76 -0.15
CA PHE A 118 -7.05 -3.91 -0.13
C PHE A 118 -6.48 -3.72 1.29
N GLY A 119 -6.93 -2.72 2.05
CA GLY A 119 -6.54 -2.62 3.44
C GLY A 119 -7.05 -3.77 4.30
N MET A 120 -8.33 -4.11 4.19
CA MET A 120 -8.97 -5.12 5.03
C MET A 120 -8.34 -6.52 4.90
N ILE A 121 -7.84 -6.92 3.72
CA ILE A 121 -7.16 -8.21 3.59
C ILE A 121 -5.87 -8.29 4.43
N HIS A 122 -5.25 -7.15 4.78
CA HIS A 122 -4.05 -7.10 5.62
C HIS A 122 -4.35 -7.23 7.11
N ILE A 123 -5.61 -7.34 7.52
CA ILE A 123 -5.95 -7.65 8.91
C ILE A 123 -5.38 -9.01 9.35
N SER A 124 -5.12 -9.91 8.38
CA SER A 124 -4.49 -11.21 8.64
C SER A 124 -3.04 -11.14 9.13
N ASN A 125 -2.41 -9.96 9.05
CA ASN A 125 -1.07 -9.76 9.61
C ASN A 125 -1.10 -9.70 11.14
N PHE A 126 -2.28 -9.56 11.75
CA PHE A 126 -2.47 -9.54 13.19
C PHE A 126 -3.14 -10.82 13.67
N GLY A 127 -2.82 -11.25 14.90
CA GLY A 127 -3.56 -12.32 15.57
C GLY A 127 -5.02 -11.90 15.78
N ILE A 128 -5.97 -12.64 15.21
CA ILE A 128 -7.39 -12.27 15.27
C ILE A 128 -7.92 -12.37 16.70
N THR A 129 -8.15 -11.21 17.30
CA THR A 129 -8.75 -11.02 18.62
C THR A 129 -9.88 -10.00 18.54
N LEU A 130 -10.69 -9.88 19.59
CA LEU A 130 -11.74 -8.87 19.66
C LEU A 130 -11.17 -7.45 19.47
N ASN A 131 -10.04 -7.14 20.10
CA ASN A 131 -9.39 -5.84 19.98
C ASN A 131 -8.93 -5.55 18.55
N VAL A 132 -8.38 -6.54 17.85
CA VAL A 132 -7.99 -6.42 16.43
C VAL A 132 -9.20 -6.14 15.55
N ILE A 133 -10.33 -6.79 15.78
CA ILE A 133 -11.56 -6.54 15.01
C ILE A 133 -12.10 -5.13 15.29
N LEU A 134 -12.15 -4.71 16.56
CA LEU A 134 -12.62 -3.38 16.95
C LEU A 134 -11.72 -2.26 16.42
N LEU A 135 -10.41 -2.49 16.40
CA LEU A 135 -9.41 -1.54 15.92
C LEU A 135 -9.07 -1.71 14.43
N ALA A 136 -9.70 -2.63 13.71
CA ALA A 136 -9.40 -2.93 12.32
C ALA A 136 -9.31 -1.67 11.43
N PRO A 137 -10.24 -0.69 11.50
CA PRO A 137 -10.17 0.52 10.68
C PRO A 137 -8.88 1.33 10.90
N ILE A 138 -8.28 1.25 12.09
CA ILE A 138 -7.03 1.92 12.45
C ILE A 138 -5.84 1.06 12.01
N LEU A 139 -5.88 -0.24 12.33
CA LEU A 139 -4.78 -1.17 12.06
C LEU A 139 -4.50 -1.32 10.56
N VAL A 140 -5.54 -1.32 9.73
CA VAL A 140 -5.39 -1.42 8.26
C VAL A 140 -5.35 -0.07 7.55
N ALA A 141 -5.41 1.05 8.30
CA ALA A 141 -5.39 2.39 7.72
C ALA A 141 -4.17 2.65 6.81
N PRO A 142 -2.93 2.25 7.18
CA PRO A 142 -1.78 2.42 6.29
C PRO A 142 -2.01 1.78 4.92
N GLN A 143 -2.58 0.57 4.90
CA GLN A 143 -2.83 -0.20 3.70
C GLN A 143 -4.01 0.38 2.91
N ILE A 144 -5.07 0.89 3.55
CA ILE A 144 -6.14 1.62 2.84
C ILE A 144 -5.58 2.89 2.16
N ILE A 145 -4.70 3.61 2.84
CA ILE A 145 -4.10 4.85 2.33
C ILE A 145 -3.16 4.55 1.16
N LEU A 146 -2.24 3.58 1.33
CA LEU A 146 -1.42 3.04 0.24
C LEU A 146 -2.30 2.54 -0.92
N GLY A 147 -3.41 1.89 -0.55
CA GLY A 147 -4.59 1.57 -1.33
C GLY A 147 -4.91 2.59 -2.41
N GLY A 148 -5.22 3.79 -1.93
CA GLY A 148 -5.54 4.95 -2.75
C GLY A 148 -4.35 5.54 -3.51
N TYR A 149 -3.14 5.50 -2.97
CA TYR A 149 -1.93 5.99 -3.66
C TYR A 149 -1.61 5.14 -4.91
N LEU A 150 -1.71 3.83 -4.77
CA LEU A 150 -1.58 2.86 -5.86
C LEU A 150 -2.72 3.03 -6.87
N GLY A 151 -3.96 3.22 -6.39
CA GLY A 151 -5.09 3.58 -7.26
C GLY A 151 -4.85 4.86 -8.07
N PHE A 152 -4.28 5.89 -7.44
CA PHE A 152 -3.94 7.16 -8.10
C PHE A 152 -2.91 6.93 -9.22
N ILE A 153 -1.78 6.30 -8.94
CA ILE A 153 -0.75 6.10 -9.95
C ILE A 153 -1.21 5.14 -11.06
N ARG A 154 -2.04 4.13 -10.71
CA ARG A 154 -2.68 3.22 -11.67
C ARG A 154 -3.48 3.98 -12.72
N VAL A 155 -4.31 4.93 -12.28
CA VAL A 155 -5.21 5.67 -13.15
C VAL A 155 -4.45 6.73 -13.93
N ARG A 156 -3.47 7.40 -13.31
CA ARG A 156 -2.71 8.46 -13.98
C ARG A 156 -1.71 7.92 -15.00
N PHE A 157 -1.01 6.82 -14.71
CA PHE A 157 0.12 6.36 -15.53
C PHE A 157 0.01 4.93 -16.06
N GLY A 158 -0.87 4.09 -15.50
CA GLY A 158 -1.07 2.71 -15.93
C GLY A 158 -0.68 1.67 -14.88
N LEU A 159 -1.00 0.40 -15.16
CA LEU A 159 -0.87 -0.71 -14.19
C LEU A 159 0.58 -0.99 -13.82
N LEU A 160 1.50 -0.98 -14.80
CA LEU A 160 2.92 -1.25 -14.54
C LEU A 160 3.54 -0.25 -13.57
N TRP A 161 3.12 1.03 -13.60
CA TRP A 161 3.59 2.04 -12.66
C TRP A 161 3.08 1.77 -11.24
N SER A 162 1.88 1.21 -11.10
CA SER A 162 1.32 0.79 -9.81
C SER A 162 2.06 -0.41 -9.23
N ILE A 163 2.29 -1.44 -10.06
CA ILE A 163 3.10 -2.62 -9.70
C ILE A 163 4.50 -2.19 -9.26
N ALA A 164 5.15 -1.33 -10.04
CA ALA A 164 6.47 -0.82 -9.69
C ALA A 164 6.44 -0.03 -8.37
N LEU A 165 5.45 0.83 -8.13
CA LEU A 165 5.40 1.63 -6.90
C LEU A 165 5.24 0.73 -5.69
N HIS A 166 4.37 -0.26 -5.80
CA HIS A 166 4.13 -1.24 -4.76
C HIS A 166 5.37 -2.11 -4.49
N ALA A 167 6.00 -2.62 -5.54
CA ALA A 167 7.23 -3.41 -5.42
C ALA A 167 8.37 -2.61 -4.78
N PHE A 168 8.57 -1.34 -5.16
CA PHE A 168 9.60 -0.49 -4.53
C PHE A 168 9.27 -0.17 -3.07
N TYR A 169 7.99 0.09 -2.76
CA TYR A 169 7.55 0.31 -1.38
C TYR A 169 7.84 -0.93 -0.52
N ASN A 170 7.40 -2.11 -0.95
CA ASN A 170 7.66 -3.36 -0.23
C ASN A 170 9.15 -3.69 -0.19
N GLY A 171 9.90 -3.45 -1.26
CA GLY A 171 11.34 -3.68 -1.31
C GLY A 171 12.11 -2.87 -0.26
N VAL A 172 11.73 -1.60 -0.06
CA VAL A 172 12.31 -0.77 1.00
C VAL A 172 11.95 -1.33 2.38
N LEU A 173 10.69 -1.68 2.62
CA LEU A 173 10.26 -2.23 3.92
C LEU A 173 10.93 -3.56 4.22
N MET A 174 10.93 -4.50 3.27
CA MET A 174 11.56 -5.81 3.42
C MET A 174 13.08 -5.70 3.62
N ALA A 175 13.74 -4.76 2.95
CA ALA A 175 15.17 -4.52 3.17
C ALA A 175 15.44 -4.04 4.61
N LEU A 176 14.56 -3.19 5.18
CA LEU A 176 14.69 -2.75 6.58
C LEU A 176 14.41 -3.88 7.57
N THR A 177 13.38 -4.69 7.31
CA THR A 177 13.00 -5.81 8.18
C THR A 177 14.05 -6.93 8.19
N LEU A 178 14.64 -7.24 7.04
CA LEU A 178 15.59 -8.36 6.89
C LEU A 178 17.06 -7.94 7.08
N ALA A 179 17.35 -6.64 7.21
CA ALA A 179 18.72 -6.16 7.43
C ALA A 179 19.43 -6.80 8.64
N PRO A 180 18.76 -7.04 9.80
CA PRO A 180 19.40 -7.69 10.94
C PRO A 180 19.84 -9.14 10.67
N GLU A 181 19.23 -9.84 9.72
CA GLU A 181 19.54 -11.24 9.38
C GLU A 181 20.79 -11.39 8.48
N LEU A 182 21.35 -10.27 8.00
CA LEU A 182 22.51 -10.25 7.11
C LEU A 182 23.85 -10.10 7.86
N PHE A 183 23.82 -9.97 9.19
CA PHE A 183 24.98 -9.74 10.06
C PHE A 183 24.97 -10.72 11.24
#